data_AF-A0A9E4BI84-F1
#
_entry.id   AF-A0A9E4BI84-F1
#
_cell.length_a   1.000
_cell.length_b   1.000
_cell.length_c   1.000
_cell.angle_alpha   90.00
_cell.angle_beta   90.00
_cell.angle_gamma   90.00
#
_symmetry.space_group_name_H-M   'P 1'
#
loop_
_entity.id
_entity.type
_entity.pdbx_description
1 polymer ?
#
loop_
_entity_poly.entity_id
_entity_poly.type
_entity_poly.pdbx_seq_one_letter_code
_entity_poly.pdbx_strand_id
1 'polypeptide(L)'
;TDGQLIATVARVPNRLEGMTAKSEIANLTLTPLFSAYASADAIGSTIAVGHFRDPEVRLFDDELRLQRIVRWSEPSRRVTAADVSAWRDSYIESLGGRDSDRWGPSAEAIVDSDRPVADVFPAFSSMMLGTDGRLWVAPYRKPGEEPRRWIAFEPDGTFSCHLERVRIETMCSVFNRTSSGWKP
;
A
#
# COMPACT_ATOMS: atom_id res chain seq x y z
N THR A 1 -22.62 -1.76 21.31
CA THR A 1 -21.16 -1.91 21.51
C THR A 1 -20.47 -1.37 20.27
N ASP A 2 -19.50 -0.49 20.48
CA ASP A 2 -19.07 0.67 19.69
C ASP A 2 -17.84 0.45 18.77
N GLY A 3 -17.56 -0.80 18.38
CA GLY A 3 -16.39 -1.10 17.54
C GLY A 3 -15.04 -0.94 18.25
N GLN A 4 -15.02 -0.81 19.58
CA GLN A 4 -13.77 -0.73 20.34
C GLN A 4 -12.86 -1.93 20.04
N LEU A 5 -11.58 -1.64 19.87
CA LEU A 5 -10.50 -2.63 19.81
C LEU A 5 -10.43 -3.36 21.16
N ILE A 6 -10.85 -4.62 21.21
CA ILE A 6 -10.95 -5.37 22.47
C ILE A 6 -9.63 -6.04 22.90
N ALA A 7 -8.72 -6.29 21.96
CA ALA A 7 -7.42 -6.88 22.26
C ALA A 7 -6.38 -6.54 21.18
N THR A 8 -5.15 -6.23 21.62
CA THR A 8 -3.96 -6.10 20.74
C THR A 8 -3.23 -7.44 20.71
N VAL A 9 -3.15 -8.08 19.54
CA VAL A 9 -2.54 -9.42 19.39
C VAL A 9 -1.01 -9.34 19.29
N ALA A 10 -0.49 -8.28 18.67
CA ALA A 10 0.94 -7.97 18.63
C ALA A 10 1.16 -6.46 18.40
N ARG A 11 2.28 -5.92 18.89
CA ARG A 11 2.77 -4.59 18.53
C ARG A 11 3.93 -4.75 17.56
N VAL A 12 3.67 -4.52 16.27
CA VAL A 12 4.73 -4.31 15.28
C VAL A 12 4.92 -2.80 15.17
N PRO A 13 6.15 -2.26 15.10
CA PRO A 13 6.34 -0.81 14.94
C PRO A 13 5.47 -0.25 13.82
N ASN A 14 4.62 0.73 14.15
CA ASN A 14 3.65 1.39 13.25
C ASN A 14 2.49 0.52 12.71
N ARG A 15 2.23 -0.65 13.30
CA ARG A 15 1.08 -1.49 12.94
C ARG A 15 0.24 -1.77 14.17
N LEU A 16 -1.06 -1.50 14.06
CA LEU A 16 -2.03 -1.83 15.09
C LEU A 16 -2.86 -3.01 14.58
N GLU A 17 -2.61 -4.18 15.15
CA GLU A 17 -3.38 -5.40 14.86
C GLU A 17 -4.24 -5.74 16.06
N GLY A 18 -5.53 -5.95 15.84
CA GLY A 18 -6.43 -6.42 16.87
C GLY A 18 -7.65 -7.11 16.33
N MET A 19 -8.35 -7.76 17.26
CA MET A 19 -9.60 -8.46 17.01
C MET A 19 -10.76 -7.51 17.27
N THR A 20 -11.79 -7.55 16.42
CA THR A 20 -13.05 -6.82 16.65
C THR A 20 -14.05 -7.74 17.34
N ALA A 21 -14.83 -7.20 18.27
CA ALA A 21 -15.74 -7.98 19.12
C ALA A 21 -16.94 -8.60 18.39
N LYS A 22 -17.21 -8.20 17.14
CA LYS A 22 -18.40 -8.58 16.37
C LYS A 22 -18.18 -9.74 15.39
N SER A 23 -16.97 -10.29 15.29
CA SER A 23 -16.66 -11.32 14.30
C SER A 23 -16.82 -12.73 14.89
N GLU A 24 -17.95 -13.38 14.66
CA GLU A 24 -18.07 -14.85 14.83
C GLU A 24 -17.14 -15.64 13.89
N ILE A 25 -16.55 -14.95 12.91
CA ILE A 25 -15.47 -15.45 12.06
C ILE A 25 -14.17 -15.34 12.86
N ALA A 26 -13.77 -16.43 13.51
CA ALA A 26 -12.72 -16.43 14.53
C ALA A 26 -11.30 -15.98 14.09
N ASN A 27 -11.07 -15.50 12.85
CA ASN A 27 -9.72 -15.24 12.33
C ASN A 27 -9.58 -14.01 11.41
N LEU A 28 -10.53 -13.07 11.40
CA LEU A 28 -10.39 -11.87 10.55
C LEU A 28 -9.64 -10.76 11.30
N THR A 29 -8.35 -10.60 11.00
CA THR A 29 -7.58 -9.43 11.44
C THR A 29 -7.88 -8.25 10.51
N LEU A 30 -8.56 -7.23 11.05
CA LEU A 30 -8.82 -5.99 10.34
C LEU A 30 -7.88 -4.90 10.83
N THR A 31 -7.26 -4.22 9.87
CA THR A 31 -6.54 -2.97 10.12
C THR A 31 -7.46 -1.78 9.83
N PRO A 32 -7.17 -0.59 10.38
CA PRO A 32 -7.89 0.60 9.99
C PRO A 32 -7.94 0.78 8.47
N LEU A 33 -9.07 1.29 7.98
CA LEU A 33 -9.19 1.64 6.58
C LEU A 33 -8.15 2.71 6.24
N PHE A 34 -7.49 2.55 5.09
CA PHE A 34 -6.39 3.41 4.64
C PHE A 34 -5.15 3.42 5.54
N SER A 35 -4.94 2.40 6.37
CA SER A 35 -3.67 2.24 7.09
C SER A 35 -2.47 2.22 6.14
N ALA A 36 -1.42 2.93 6.56
CA ALA A 36 -0.10 2.86 5.95
C ALA A 36 0.73 1.75 6.59
N TYR A 37 1.66 1.17 5.82
CA TYR A 37 2.55 0.11 6.27
C TYR A 37 3.98 0.39 5.81
N ALA A 38 4.94 -0.26 6.48
CA ALA A 38 6.30 -0.34 5.95
C ALA A 38 6.37 -1.37 4.82
N SER A 39 7.21 -1.09 3.84
CA SER A 39 7.63 -2.03 2.80
C SER A 39 9.13 -1.89 2.61
N ALA A 40 9.75 -2.95 2.12
CA ALA A 40 11.14 -2.95 1.69
C ALA A 40 11.25 -3.69 0.35
N ASP A 41 12.20 -3.26 -0.47
CA ASP A 41 12.62 -3.94 -1.69
C ASP A 41 14.14 -3.87 -1.80
N ALA A 42 14.76 -4.81 -2.49
CA ALA A 42 16.22 -4.88 -2.56
C ALA A 42 16.71 -5.34 -3.94
N ILE A 43 17.80 -4.73 -4.39
CA ILE A 43 18.51 -5.17 -5.60
C ILE A 43 20.01 -4.97 -5.44
N GLY A 44 20.79 -6.02 -5.75
CA GLY A 44 22.22 -6.00 -5.50
C GLY A 44 22.52 -5.72 -4.02
N SER A 45 23.33 -4.69 -3.76
CA SER A 45 23.65 -4.20 -2.41
C SER A 45 22.75 -3.05 -1.94
N THR A 46 21.73 -2.66 -2.71
CA THR A 46 20.83 -1.54 -2.35
C THR A 46 19.52 -2.07 -1.77
N ILE A 47 19.15 -1.55 -0.61
CA ILE A 47 17.89 -1.86 0.07
C ILE A 47 17.06 -0.58 0.18
N ALA A 48 15.89 -0.55 -0.46
CA ALA A 48 14.90 0.51 -0.29
C ALA A 48 13.95 0.16 0.85
N VAL A 49 13.73 1.08 1.79
CA VAL A 49 12.75 0.96 2.86
C VAL A 49 11.89 2.20 2.88
N GLY A 50 10.57 2.00 2.86
CA GLY A 50 9.60 3.08 2.84
C GLY A 50 8.47 2.80 3.83
N HIS A 51 8.05 3.81 4.58
CA HIS A 51 6.81 3.75 5.34
C HIS A 51 5.76 4.53 4.58
N PHE A 52 4.67 3.87 4.16
CA PHE A 52 3.70 4.43 3.22
C PHE A 52 2.96 5.66 3.77
N ARG A 53 3.19 6.08 5.02
CA ARG A 53 2.60 7.32 5.58
C ARG A 53 3.26 8.57 5.00
N ASP A 54 4.53 8.52 4.69
CA ASP A 54 5.33 9.70 4.35
C ASP A 54 5.79 9.59 2.89
N PRO A 55 5.88 10.70 2.13
CA PRO A 55 6.37 10.69 0.75
C PRO A 55 7.91 10.61 0.75
N GLU A 56 8.42 9.54 1.36
CA GLU A 56 9.84 9.30 1.61
C GLU A 56 10.18 7.82 1.44
N VAL A 57 11.29 7.54 0.77
CA VAL A 57 11.94 6.23 0.74
C VAL A 57 13.40 6.40 1.13
N ARG A 58 13.88 5.52 2.00
CA ARG A 58 15.27 5.47 2.47
C ARG A 58 16.01 4.35 1.76
N LEU A 59 17.21 4.64 1.29
CA LEU A 59 18.06 3.69 0.59
C LEU A 59 19.26 3.38 1.48
N PHE A 60 19.50 2.10 1.70
CA PHE A 60 20.57 1.57 2.50
C PHE A 60 21.50 0.69 1.65
N ASP A 61 22.74 0.54 2.11
CA ASP A 61 23.64 -0.49 1.60
C ASP A 61 23.36 -1.86 2.27
N ASP A 62 24.15 -2.88 1.92
CA ASP A 62 24.08 -4.24 2.44
C ASP A 62 24.55 -4.36 3.91
N GLU A 63 25.20 -3.33 4.44
CA GLU A 63 25.47 -3.17 5.87
C GLU A 63 24.42 -2.33 6.61
N LEU A 64 23.27 -2.05 5.98
CA LEU A 64 22.17 -1.24 6.51
C LEU A 64 22.59 0.19 6.91
N ARG A 65 23.64 0.74 6.29
CA ARG A 65 23.97 2.15 6.44
C ARG A 65 23.12 2.98 5.50
N LEU A 66 22.55 4.06 6.03
CA LEU A 66 21.73 4.97 5.25
C LEU A 66 22.60 5.69 4.21
N GLN A 67 22.36 5.41 2.92
CA GLN A 67 23.06 6.02 1.80
C GLN A 67 22.31 7.26 1.28
N ARG A 68 20.98 7.19 1.22
CA ARG A 68 20.15 8.27 0.64
C ARG A 68 18.74 8.28 1.21
N ILE A 69 18.11 9.46 1.16
CA ILE A 69 16.68 9.64 1.38
C ILE A 69 16.09 10.30 0.13
N VAL A 70 15.12 9.66 -0.52
CA VAL A 70 14.34 10.20 -1.63
C VAL A 70 13.03 10.75 -1.07
N ARG A 71 12.77 12.04 -1.27
CA ARG A 71 11.54 12.74 -0.82
C ARG A 71 10.86 13.41 -2.00
N TRP A 72 9.54 13.45 -1.98
CA TRP A 72 8.75 14.22 -2.94
C TRP A 72 7.62 14.97 -2.25
N SER A 73 7.08 15.97 -2.95
CA SER A 73 5.93 16.74 -2.46
C SER A 73 4.64 16.10 -2.91
N GLU A 74 3.63 16.09 -2.03
CA GLU A 74 2.30 15.59 -2.33
C GLU A 74 1.22 16.59 -1.89
N PRO A 75 0.06 16.60 -2.55
CA PRO A 75 -1.08 17.37 -2.10
C PRO A 75 -1.63 16.84 -0.77
N SER A 76 -2.61 17.55 -0.20
CA SER A 76 -3.28 17.11 1.02
C SER A 76 -3.83 15.68 0.91
N ARG A 77 -3.48 14.86 1.90
CA ARG A 77 -3.85 13.45 2.02
C ARG A 77 -4.84 13.17 3.15
N ARG A 78 -5.50 14.20 3.69
CA ARG A 78 -6.53 13.99 4.73
C ARG A 78 -7.66 13.11 4.18
N VAL A 79 -8.05 12.09 4.94
CA VAL A 79 -9.21 11.25 4.64
C VAL A 79 -10.47 12.00 5.02
N THR A 80 -11.45 12.00 4.11
CA THR A 80 -12.78 12.59 4.35
C THR A 80 -13.84 11.50 4.47
N ALA A 81 -15.02 11.85 5.00
CA ALA A 81 -16.15 10.92 5.04
C ALA A 81 -16.61 10.48 3.64
N ALA A 82 -16.52 11.38 2.65
CA ALA A 82 -16.85 11.08 1.26
C ALA A 82 -15.93 10.01 0.67
N ASP A 83 -14.63 10.08 0.98
CA ASP A 83 -13.67 9.06 0.56
C ASP A 83 -14.00 7.67 1.12
N VAL A 84 -14.37 7.63 2.41
CA VAL A 84 -14.74 6.38 3.08
C VAL A 84 -15.98 5.76 2.44
N SER A 85 -17.01 6.58 2.15
CA SER A 85 -18.21 6.12 1.44
C SER A 85 -17.84 5.58 0.06
N ALA A 86 -17.11 6.36 -0.75
CA ALA A 86 -16.72 5.97 -2.10
C ALA A 86 -15.91 4.66 -2.12
N TRP A 87 -15.04 4.44 -1.13
CA TRP A 87 -14.32 3.18 -1.00
C TRP A 87 -15.26 2.01 -0.68
N ARG A 88 -16.19 2.17 0.27
CA ARG A 88 -17.16 1.13 0.64
C ARG A 88 -18.06 0.78 -0.54
N ASP A 89 -18.59 1.79 -1.22
CA ASP A 89 -19.45 1.62 -2.39
C ASP A 89 -18.72 0.88 -3.50
N SER A 90 -17.49 1.28 -3.82
CA SER A 90 -16.65 0.60 -4.81
C SER A 90 -16.32 -0.85 -4.41
N TYR A 91 -16.10 -1.11 -3.12
CA TYR A 91 -15.86 -2.47 -2.63
C TYR A 91 -17.11 -3.35 -2.78
N ILE A 92 -18.29 -2.86 -2.40
CA ILE A 92 -19.58 -3.55 -2.56
C ILE A 92 -19.85 -3.85 -4.04
N GLU A 93 -19.68 -2.85 -4.90
CA GLU A 93 -19.86 -2.99 -6.34
C GLU A 93 -18.91 -4.04 -6.93
N SER A 94 -17.64 -4.05 -6.50
CA SER A 94 -16.64 -5.03 -6.96
C SER A 94 -17.00 -6.49 -6.64
N LEU A 95 -17.84 -6.72 -5.63
CA LEU A 95 -18.36 -8.03 -5.26
C LEU A 95 -19.67 -8.37 -5.99
N GLY A 96 -20.23 -7.46 -6.78
CA GLY A 96 -21.52 -7.60 -7.46
C GLY A 96 -22.72 -7.16 -6.63
N GLY A 97 -22.50 -6.33 -5.59
CA GLY A 97 -23.55 -5.90 -4.67
C GLY A 97 -23.69 -6.79 -3.43
N ARG A 98 -24.56 -6.38 -2.49
CA ARG A 98 -24.81 -7.09 -1.23
C ARG A 98 -25.62 -8.39 -1.40
N ASP A 99 -26.38 -8.51 -2.48
CA ASP A 99 -27.17 -9.70 -2.80
C ASP A 99 -26.38 -10.75 -3.59
N SER A 100 -25.11 -10.48 -3.88
CA SER A 100 -24.21 -11.39 -4.60
C SER A 100 -23.85 -12.61 -3.75
N ASP A 101 -23.68 -13.79 -4.38
CA ASP A 101 -23.15 -14.99 -3.72
C ASP A 101 -21.74 -14.79 -3.13
N ARG A 102 -21.02 -13.74 -3.58
CA ARG A 102 -19.71 -13.35 -3.03
C ARG A 102 -19.83 -12.51 -1.76
N TRP A 103 -21.03 -12.00 -1.45
CA TRP A 103 -21.29 -11.29 -0.22
C TRP A 103 -21.39 -12.29 0.93
N GLY A 104 -20.63 -12.05 1.98
CA GLY A 104 -20.61 -12.91 3.15
C GLY A 104 -20.13 -12.16 4.38
N PRO A 105 -20.06 -12.83 5.53
CA PRO A 105 -19.72 -12.20 6.81
C PRO A 105 -18.39 -11.43 6.77
N SER A 106 -17.38 -11.94 6.04
CA SER A 106 -16.09 -11.24 5.89
C SER A 106 -16.21 -9.95 5.10
N ALA A 107 -17.06 -9.90 4.07
CA ALA A 107 -17.30 -8.69 3.27
C ALA A 107 -18.02 -7.63 4.10
N GLU A 108 -19.01 -8.03 4.90
CA GLU A 108 -19.72 -7.13 5.82
C GLU A 108 -18.75 -6.51 6.84
N ALA A 109 -17.89 -7.32 7.46
CA ALA A 109 -16.90 -6.84 8.41
C ALA A 109 -15.88 -5.86 7.77
N ILE A 110 -15.55 -6.04 6.49
CA ILE A 110 -14.62 -5.18 5.76
C ILE A 110 -15.22 -3.77 5.51
N VAL A 111 -16.53 -3.68 5.28
CA VAL A 111 -17.24 -2.41 5.01
C VAL A 111 -17.91 -1.80 6.23
N ASP A 112 -17.87 -2.46 7.39
CA ASP A 112 -18.49 -2.02 8.64
C ASP A 112 -18.25 -0.53 8.92
N SER A 113 -19.30 0.18 9.34
CA SER A 113 -19.24 1.60 9.71
C SER A 113 -18.32 1.86 10.89
N ASP A 114 -18.23 0.91 11.81
CA ASP A 114 -17.46 0.96 13.05
C ASP A 114 -15.98 0.61 12.83
N ARG A 115 -15.60 0.16 11.62
CA ARG A 115 -14.19 -0.11 11.29
C ARG A 115 -13.38 1.19 11.43
N PRO A 116 -12.28 1.20 12.22
CA PRO A 116 -11.43 2.37 12.35
C PRO A 116 -10.93 2.87 10.99
N VAL A 117 -10.76 4.19 10.86
CA VAL A 117 -10.27 4.83 9.63
C VAL A 117 -9.03 5.65 9.97
N ALA A 118 -8.00 5.59 9.13
CA ALA A 118 -6.83 6.45 9.28
C ALA A 118 -7.16 7.91 8.92
N ASP A 119 -6.56 8.87 9.61
CA ASP A 119 -6.79 10.30 9.36
C ASP A 119 -6.18 10.79 8.04
N VAL A 120 -5.19 10.05 7.51
CA VAL A 120 -4.46 10.38 6.29
C VAL A 120 -4.31 9.15 5.41
N PHE A 121 -4.48 9.34 4.11
CA PHE A 121 -4.16 8.32 3.11
C PHE A 121 -2.67 8.00 3.12
N PRO A 122 -2.27 6.79 2.73
CA PRO A 122 -0.88 6.53 2.39
C PRO A 122 -0.37 7.48 1.29
N ALA A 123 0.92 7.79 1.27
CA ALA A 123 1.61 8.54 0.23
C ALA A 123 1.77 7.68 -1.03
N PHE A 124 2.16 6.42 -0.84
CA PHE A 124 2.34 5.46 -1.91
C PHE A 124 1.74 4.10 -1.53
N SER A 125 1.43 3.30 -2.55
CA SER A 125 0.84 1.97 -2.42
C SER A 125 1.81 0.85 -2.81
N SER A 126 2.90 1.21 -3.48
CA SER A 126 3.97 0.29 -3.86
C SER A 126 5.26 1.06 -4.12
N MET A 127 6.38 0.38 -3.94
CA MET A 127 7.69 0.84 -4.39
C MET A 127 8.49 -0.35 -4.92
N MET A 128 9.47 -0.09 -5.78
CA MET A 128 10.29 -1.13 -6.37
C MET A 128 11.63 -0.55 -6.84
N LEU A 129 12.71 -1.31 -6.70
CA LEU A 129 14.00 -0.99 -7.30
C LEU A 129 14.15 -1.68 -8.67
N GLY A 130 14.50 -0.89 -9.69
CA GLY A 130 14.79 -1.38 -11.02
C GLY A 130 16.21 -1.92 -11.16
N THR A 131 16.43 -2.80 -12.13
CA THR A 131 17.76 -3.31 -12.52
C THR A 131 18.70 -2.22 -13.03
N ASP A 132 18.14 -1.08 -13.44
CA ASP A 132 18.83 0.15 -13.79
C ASP A 132 19.19 1.03 -12.57
N GLY A 133 18.89 0.56 -11.35
CA GLY A 133 19.11 1.28 -10.10
C GLY A 133 18.07 2.36 -9.80
N ARG A 134 17.04 2.53 -10.65
CA ARG A 134 15.99 3.50 -10.42
C ARG A 134 15.03 3.04 -9.32
N LEU A 135 14.56 3.99 -8.52
CA LEU A 135 13.47 3.77 -7.59
C LEU A 135 12.15 4.13 -8.27
N TRP A 136 11.25 3.16 -8.35
CA TRP A 136 9.90 3.33 -8.86
C TRP A 136 8.92 3.37 -7.69
N VAL A 137 8.11 4.41 -7.60
CA VAL A 137 7.09 4.57 -6.56
C VAL A 137 5.73 4.70 -7.22
N ALA A 138 4.74 3.94 -6.74
CA ALA A 138 3.34 4.06 -7.16
C ALA A 138 2.58 4.85 -6.10
N PRO A 139 2.23 6.14 -6.34
CA PRO A 139 1.45 6.92 -5.38
C PRO A 139 0.15 6.22 -4.98
N TYR A 140 -0.32 6.50 -3.78
CA TYR A 140 -1.58 5.95 -3.32
C TYR A 140 -2.72 6.61 -4.11
N ARG A 141 -3.67 5.80 -4.55
CA ARG A 141 -4.82 6.25 -5.32
C ARG A 141 -6.02 6.40 -4.39
N LYS A 142 -6.59 7.60 -4.32
CA LYS A 142 -7.84 7.80 -3.58
C LYS A 142 -8.99 7.10 -4.30
N PRO A 143 -10.06 6.71 -3.58
CA PRO A 143 -11.27 6.19 -4.20
C PRO A 143 -11.77 7.15 -5.30
N GLY A 144 -12.06 6.62 -6.49
CA GLY A 144 -12.52 7.41 -7.65
C GLY A 144 -11.43 8.07 -8.51
N GLU A 145 -10.15 8.02 -8.14
CA GLU A 145 -9.07 8.55 -8.99
C GLU A 145 -8.71 7.60 -10.15
N GLU A 146 -8.15 8.18 -11.22
CA GLU A 146 -7.66 7.56 -12.47
C GLU A 146 -6.54 6.48 -12.26
N PRO A 147 -6.17 5.68 -13.28
CA PRO A 147 -5.30 4.52 -13.10
C PRO A 147 -3.90 4.85 -12.60
N ARG A 148 -3.23 3.81 -12.09
CA ARG A 148 -1.93 3.89 -11.41
C ARG A 148 -0.86 4.51 -12.30
N ARG A 149 -0.40 5.70 -11.91
CA ARG A 149 0.87 6.29 -12.36
C ARG A 149 2.03 5.78 -11.50
N TRP A 150 3.20 5.61 -12.11
CA TRP A 150 4.46 5.43 -11.40
C TRP A 150 5.30 6.70 -11.48
N ILE A 151 6.06 6.98 -10.44
CA ILE A 151 7.09 8.03 -10.37
C ILE A 151 8.43 7.30 -10.38
N ALA A 152 9.31 7.68 -11.30
CA ALA A 152 10.68 7.17 -11.35
C ALA A 152 11.64 8.20 -10.77
N PHE A 153 12.53 7.74 -9.90
CA PHE A 153 13.68 8.47 -9.42
C PHE A 153 14.96 7.79 -9.92
N GLU A 154 15.92 8.59 -10.36
CA GLU A 154 17.25 8.10 -10.73
C GLU A 154 17.98 7.52 -9.52
N PRO A 155 19.08 6.76 -9.70
CA PRO A 155 19.89 6.25 -8.58
C PRO A 155 20.40 7.34 -7.64
N ASP A 156 20.51 8.58 -8.13
CA ASP A 156 20.85 9.75 -7.34
C ASP A 156 19.63 10.39 -6.61
N GLY A 157 18.46 9.77 -6.68
CA GLY A 157 17.23 10.24 -6.07
C GLY A 157 16.59 11.45 -6.75
N THR A 158 17.15 11.95 -7.86
CA THR A 158 16.50 13.00 -8.64
C THR A 158 15.27 12.46 -9.36
N PHE A 159 14.24 13.28 -9.51
CA PHE A 159 13.06 12.92 -10.28
C PHE A 159 13.43 12.71 -11.76
N SER A 160 13.00 11.59 -12.32
CA SER A 160 13.20 11.25 -13.73
C SER A 160 11.94 11.51 -14.55
N CYS A 161 10.85 10.77 -14.29
CA CYS A 161 9.63 10.86 -15.07
C CYS A 161 8.40 10.26 -14.36
N HIS A 162 7.23 10.42 -15.00
CA HIS A 162 6.00 9.72 -14.68
C HIS A 162 5.66 8.68 -15.76
N LEU A 163 5.08 7.55 -15.35
CA LEU A 163 4.58 6.51 -16.25
C LEU A 163 3.11 6.24 -15.96
N GLU A 164 2.22 6.67 -16.86
CA GLU A 164 0.75 6.68 -16.62
C GLU A 164 0.04 5.36 -16.96
N ARG A 165 0.68 4.49 -17.73
CA ARG A 165 0.14 3.17 -18.09
C ARG A 165 1.27 2.17 -18.20
N VAL A 166 1.38 1.30 -17.21
CA VAL A 166 2.19 0.11 -17.38
C VAL A 166 1.31 -1.02 -17.87
N ARG A 167 1.49 -1.45 -19.13
CA ARG A 167 1.16 -2.84 -19.42
C ARG A 167 2.15 -3.66 -18.61
N ILE A 168 1.66 -4.54 -17.74
CA ILE A 168 2.50 -5.37 -16.87
C ILE A 168 3.59 -6.09 -17.70
N GLU A 169 3.29 -6.42 -18.96
CA GLU A 169 4.24 -6.97 -19.94
C GLU A 169 5.45 -6.07 -20.23
N THR A 170 5.27 -4.75 -20.29
CA THR A 170 6.35 -3.77 -20.52
C THR A 170 7.14 -3.51 -19.24
N MET A 171 6.52 -3.67 -18.07
CA MET A 171 7.26 -3.78 -16.82
C MET A 171 8.16 -5.02 -16.91
N CYS A 172 7.61 -6.22 -17.12
CA CYS A 172 8.40 -7.43 -17.16
C CYS A 172 9.55 -7.38 -18.18
N SER A 173 9.46 -6.70 -19.33
CA SER A 173 10.60 -6.62 -20.25
C SER A 173 11.76 -5.73 -19.75
N VAL A 174 11.49 -4.74 -18.91
CA VAL A 174 12.49 -3.96 -18.15
C VAL A 174 12.98 -4.74 -16.94
N PHE A 175 12.09 -5.50 -16.28
CA PHE A 175 12.38 -6.23 -15.02
C PHE A 175 12.98 -7.63 -15.20
N ASN A 176 12.78 -8.30 -16.35
CA ASN A 176 12.98 -9.75 -16.48
C ASN A 176 14.20 -10.17 -17.31
N ARG A 177 15.26 -9.34 -17.39
CA ARG A 177 16.51 -9.74 -18.08
C ARG A 177 17.43 -10.67 -17.29
N THR A 178 17.11 -11.08 -16.05
CA THR A 178 18.01 -11.93 -15.24
C THR A 178 17.36 -13.08 -14.45
N SER A 179 16.06 -13.35 -14.57
CA SER A 179 15.41 -14.44 -13.79
C SER A 179 15.47 -15.84 -14.45
N SER A 180 16.36 -16.08 -15.42
CA SER A 180 16.55 -17.39 -16.06
C SER A 180 17.31 -18.39 -15.15
N GLY A 181 16.90 -18.53 -13.89
CA GLY A 181 17.56 -19.41 -12.93
C GLY A 181 16.73 -19.86 -11.72
N TRP A 182 15.52 -19.35 -11.50
CA TRP A 182 14.69 -19.82 -10.39
C TRP A 182 13.75 -20.95 -10.86
N LYS A 183 14.14 -22.20 -10.60
CA LYS A 183 13.22 -23.35 -10.62
C LYS A 183 12.78 -23.62 -9.16
N PRO A 184 11.49 -23.92 -8.93
CA PRO A 184 11.00 -24.31 -7.61
C PRO A 184 11.65 -25.60 -7.10
#